data_AF-A0AAW9IWY2-F1
#
_entry.id   AF-A0AAW9IWY2-F1
#
_cell.length_a   1.000
_cell.length_b   1.000
_cell.length_c   1.000
_cell.angle_alpha   90.00
_cell.angle_beta   90.00
_cell.angle_gamma   90.00
#
_symmetry.space_group_name_H-M   'P 1'
#
loop_
_entity.id
_entity.type
_entity.pdbx_description
1 polymer ?
#
loop_
_entity_poly.entity_id
_entity_poly.type
_entity_poly.pdbx_seq_one_letter_code
_entity_poly.pdbx_strand_id
1 'polypeptide(L)'
;AIIIAFWAQFKIDSAYKKYRTVRTLSGVTGSEVARSILDGAGLFDVRIERYGKHLGDHYDPSARVIRLSPEVYEGATIAAAGIAAHECGHAIQHQTHYAPLVLRTRIAPAVNIGSSLSIWLFMIGIFLGNPLFAKVGIIFFGGAVIYQLITLPVEFNASTRALNILKTRTFL
;
A
#
# COMPACT_ATOMS: atom_id res chain seq x y z
N ALA A 1 -7.38 -20.67 3.81
CA ALA A 1 -6.88 -19.29 4.00
C ALA A 1 -5.35 -19.24 4.08
N ILE A 2 -4.71 -19.94 5.04
CA ILE A 2 -3.26 -19.88 5.28
C ILE A 2 -2.42 -20.21 4.03
N ILE A 3 -2.75 -21.28 3.30
CA ILE A 3 -2.03 -21.68 2.07
C ILE A 3 -2.07 -20.57 1.00
N ILE A 4 -3.24 -19.94 0.81
CA ILE A 4 -3.42 -18.86 -0.17
C ILE A 4 -2.60 -17.63 0.24
N ALA A 5 -2.60 -17.27 1.53
CA ALA A 5 -1.82 -16.16 2.05
C ALA A 5 -0.31 -16.38 1.85
N PHE A 6 0.20 -17.56 2.19
CA PHE A 6 1.61 -17.91 1.95
C PHE A 6 1.96 -17.89 0.47
N TRP A 7 1.11 -18.44 -0.39
CA TRP A 7 1.33 -18.42 -1.83
C TRP A 7 1.37 -17.00 -2.40
N ALA A 8 0.44 -16.13 -1.98
CA ALA A 8 0.41 -14.73 -2.38
C ALA A 8 1.65 -13.97 -1.93
N GLN A 9 2.05 -14.14 -0.66
CA GLN A 9 3.26 -13.55 -0.10
C GLN A 9 4.51 -13.99 -0.87
N PHE A 10 4.66 -15.30 -1.09
CA PHE A 10 5.77 -15.85 -1.86
C PHE A 10 5.86 -15.27 -3.27
N LYS A 11 4.72 -15.08 -3.95
CA LYS A 11 4.68 -14.48 -5.29
C LYS A 11 5.17 -13.04 -5.29
N ILE A 12 4.73 -12.22 -4.32
CA ILE A 12 5.16 -10.82 -4.17
C ILE A 12 6.66 -10.76 -3.89
N ASP A 13 7.15 -11.55 -2.94
CA ASP A 13 8.56 -11.56 -2.56
C ASP A 13 9.45 -12.04 -3.71
N SER A 14 9.01 -13.06 -4.43
CA SER A 14 9.72 -13.60 -5.60
C SER A 14 9.80 -12.55 -6.73
N ALA A 15 8.69 -11.85 -7.01
CA ALA A 15 8.67 -10.79 -8.01
C ALA A 15 9.59 -9.63 -7.60
N TYR A 16 9.49 -9.15 -6.36
CA TYR A 16 10.36 -8.09 -5.85
C TYR A 16 11.84 -8.48 -5.94
N LYS A 17 12.20 -9.69 -5.49
CA LYS A 17 13.58 -10.19 -5.54
C LYS A 17 14.12 -10.28 -6.97
N LYS A 18 13.28 -10.65 -7.94
CA LYS A 18 13.66 -10.68 -9.35
C LYS A 18 13.85 -9.27 -9.92
N TYR A 19 12.90 -8.36 -9.71
CA TYR A 19 12.89 -7.05 -10.37
C TYR A 19 13.72 -5.98 -9.67
N ARG A 20 14.14 -6.20 -8.42
CA ARG A 20 15.11 -5.32 -7.73
C ARG A 20 16.53 -5.42 -8.26
N THR A 21 16.85 -6.39 -9.11
CA THR A 21 18.18 -6.53 -9.75
C THR A 21 18.15 -6.13 -11.22
N VAL A 22 16.97 -5.97 -11.81
CA VAL A 22 16.80 -5.57 -13.22
C VAL A 22 16.79 -4.05 -13.30
N ARG A 23 17.82 -3.48 -13.94
CA ARG A 23 17.93 -2.02 -14.11
C ARG A 23 16.90 -1.48 -15.10
N THR A 24 16.47 -0.24 -14.89
CA THR A 24 15.68 0.51 -15.87
C THR A 24 16.57 0.90 -17.06
N LEU A 25 16.01 0.90 -18.28
CA LEU A 25 16.77 1.32 -19.49
C LEU A 25 17.20 2.79 -19.42
N SER A 26 16.35 3.62 -18.81
CA SER A 26 16.58 5.05 -18.59
C SER A 26 17.64 5.35 -17.52
N GLY A 27 17.98 4.38 -16.66
CA GLY A 27 18.94 4.56 -15.57
C GLY A 27 18.48 5.47 -14.43
N VAL A 28 17.25 5.98 -14.47
CA VAL A 28 16.70 6.86 -13.42
C VAL A 28 16.37 6.09 -12.15
N THR A 29 16.60 6.74 -11.02
CA THR A 29 16.32 6.24 -9.67
C THR A 29 14.83 6.38 -9.30
N GLY A 30 14.37 5.63 -8.30
CA GLY A 30 12.99 5.73 -7.82
C GLY A 30 12.62 7.15 -7.35
N SER A 31 13.54 7.89 -6.73
CA SER A 31 13.30 9.28 -6.33
C SER A 31 13.10 10.22 -7.54
N GLU A 32 13.88 10.06 -8.60
CA GLU A 32 13.73 10.81 -9.85
C GLU A 32 12.43 10.46 -10.58
N VAL A 33 12.07 9.17 -10.61
CA VAL A 33 10.76 8.71 -11.11
C VAL A 33 9.64 9.39 -10.34
N ALA A 34 9.67 9.34 -9.01
CA ALA A 34 8.65 9.97 -8.18
C ALA A 34 8.53 11.47 -8.44
N ARG A 35 9.66 12.19 -8.51
CA ARG A 35 9.65 13.64 -8.80
C ARG A 35 9.02 13.93 -10.15
N SER A 36 9.43 13.20 -11.19
CA SER A 36 8.89 13.36 -12.54
C SER A 36 7.37 13.12 -12.59
N ILE A 37 6.88 12.10 -11.90
CA ILE A 37 5.45 11.78 -11.84
C ILE A 37 4.67 12.87 -11.10
N LEU A 38 5.15 13.29 -9.93
CA LEU A 38 4.50 14.33 -9.13
C LEU A 38 4.45 15.67 -9.89
N ASP A 39 5.54 16.07 -10.53
CA ASP A 39 5.57 17.27 -11.38
C ASP A 39 4.56 17.18 -12.52
N GLY A 40 4.46 16.00 -13.14
CA GLY A 40 3.47 15.70 -14.17
C GLY A 40 2.02 15.81 -13.71
N ALA A 41 1.77 15.64 -12.41
CA ALA A 41 0.46 15.75 -11.79
C ALA A 41 0.21 17.13 -11.13
N GLY A 42 1.16 18.06 -11.25
CA GLY A 42 1.09 19.38 -10.60
C GLY A 42 1.30 19.35 -9.08
N LEU A 43 1.87 18.26 -8.54
CA LEU A 43 2.14 18.05 -7.11
C LEU A 43 3.56 18.50 -6.75
N PHE A 44 3.88 19.77 -7.00
CA PHE A 44 5.19 20.36 -6.72
C PHE A 44 5.52 20.44 -5.23
N ASP A 45 4.49 20.51 -4.39
CA ASP A 45 4.61 20.68 -2.94
C ASP A 45 4.82 19.36 -2.17
N VAL A 46 4.58 18.22 -2.83
CA VAL A 46 4.83 16.90 -2.23
C VAL A 46 6.33 16.62 -2.21
N ARG A 47 6.90 16.51 -1.01
CA ARG A 47 8.33 16.20 -0.82
C ARG A 47 8.61 14.72 -1.02
N ILE A 48 9.84 14.40 -1.38
CA ILE A 48 10.34 13.03 -1.47
C ILE A 48 11.49 12.90 -0.47
N GLU A 49 11.38 11.97 0.46
CA GLU A 49 12.34 11.81 1.55
C GLU A 49 12.86 10.37 1.58
N ARG A 50 14.17 10.23 1.84
CA ARG A 50 14.78 8.93 2.12
C ARG A 50 14.39 8.50 3.54
N TYR A 51 13.72 7.35 3.66
CA TYR A 51 13.25 6.80 4.93
C TYR A 51 14.15 5.66 5.38
N GLY A 52 14.66 5.73 6.60
CA GLY A 52 15.71 4.82 7.10
C GLY A 52 15.26 3.37 7.36
N LYS A 53 14.00 3.01 7.10
CA LYS A 53 13.53 1.62 7.24
C LYS A 53 13.54 0.91 5.89
N HIS A 54 14.16 -0.26 5.85
CA HIS A 54 14.00 -1.21 4.74
C HIS A 54 12.52 -1.58 4.59
N LEU A 55 11.98 -1.52 3.37
CA LEU A 55 10.59 -1.90 3.05
C LEU A 55 9.52 -1.14 3.85
N GLY A 56 9.63 0.19 3.84
CA GLY A 56 8.68 1.10 4.48
C GLY A 56 8.19 2.20 3.55
N ASP A 57 8.23 1.96 2.24
CA ASP A 57 7.82 2.91 1.22
C ASP A 57 6.34 3.25 1.38
N HIS A 58 6.02 4.54 1.53
CA HIS A 58 4.63 5.01 1.62
C HIS A 58 4.50 6.49 1.30
N TYR A 59 3.34 6.88 0.79
CA TYR A 59 2.86 8.26 0.84
C TYR A 59 2.19 8.58 2.18
N ASP A 60 2.59 9.70 2.79
CA ASP A 60 1.97 10.28 3.98
C ASP A 60 1.10 11.47 3.59
N PRO A 61 -0.25 11.34 3.66
CA PRO A 61 -1.16 12.42 3.28
C PRO A 61 -1.15 13.59 4.26
N SER A 62 -0.78 13.38 5.54
CA SER A 62 -0.78 14.42 6.56
C SER A 62 0.42 15.35 6.40
N ALA A 63 1.60 14.76 6.16
CA ALA A 63 2.83 15.50 5.93
C ALA A 63 3.02 15.92 4.46
N ARG A 64 2.23 15.34 3.53
CA ARG A 64 2.38 15.45 2.07
C ARG A 64 3.80 15.08 1.63
N VAL A 65 4.26 13.90 2.05
CA VAL A 65 5.61 13.39 1.76
C VAL A 65 5.52 11.97 1.20
N ILE A 66 6.27 11.68 0.14
CA ILE A 66 6.58 10.31 -0.27
C ILE A 66 7.87 9.89 0.44
N ARG A 67 7.77 8.85 1.25
CA ARG A 67 8.89 8.26 1.98
C ARG A 67 9.33 7.00 1.24
N LEU A 68 10.57 6.96 0.78
CA LEU A 68 11.12 5.83 0.06
C LEU A 68 12.27 5.19 0.86
N SER A 69 12.28 3.87 0.92
CA SER A 69 13.39 3.09 1.48
C SER A 69 14.68 3.37 0.69
N PRO A 70 15.87 3.17 1.30
CA PRO A 70 17.14 3.44 0.63
C PRO A 70 17.27 2.73 -0.72
N GLU A 71 16.79 1.49 -0.81
CA GLU A 71 16.82 0.67 -2.02
C GLU A 71 15.97 1.24 -3.15
N VAL A 72 14.85 1.86 -2.81
CA VAL A 72 13.93 2.45 -3.79
C VAL A 72 14.35 3.87 -4.15
N TYR A 73 14.75 4.66 -3.15
CA TYR A 73 15.14 6.05 -3.33
C TYR A 73 16.32 6.19 -4.31
N GLU A 74 17.37 5.39 -4.11
CA GLU A 74 18.61 5.42 -4.91
C GLU A 74 18.63 4.33 -6.01
N GLY A 75 17.67 3.39 -5.99
CA GLY A 75 17.66 2.27 -6.91
C GLY A 75 17.18 2.65 -8.31
N ALA A 76 18.01 2.41 -9.32
CA ALA A 76 17.65 2.52 -10.73
C ALA A 76 17.18 1.17 -11.30
N THR A 77 16.10 0.62 -10.75
CA THR A 77 15.58 -0.72 -11.07
C THR A 77 14.08 -0.72 -11.34
N ILE A 78 13.60 -1.73 -12.04
CA ILE A 78 12.17 -1.87 -12.36
C ILE A 78 11.33 -1.90 -11.08
N ALA A 79 11.79 -2.59 -10.04
CA ALA A 79 11.10 -2.61 -8.75
C ALA A 79 11.07 -1.23 -8.09
N ALA A 80 12.19 -0.50 -8.07
CA ALA A 80 12.26 0.82 -7.48
C ALA A 80 11.35 1.83 -8.22
N ALA A 81 11.39 1.84 -9.55
CA ALA A 81 10.50 2.67 -10.37
C ALA A 81 9.02 2.32 -10.14
N GLY A 82 8.69 1.02 -10.04
CA GLY A 82 7.34 0.54 -9.76
C GLY A 82 6.80 0.98 -8.41
N ILE A 83 7.58 0.81 -7.34
CA ILE A 83 7.20 1.20 -5.97
C ILE A 83 7.04 2.72 -5.88
N ALA A 84 8.02 3.49 -6.36
CA ALA A 84 7.95 4.95 -6.36
C ALA A 84 6.72 5.47 -7.13
N ALA A 85 6.42 4.88 -8.28
CA ALA A 85 5.23 5.23 -9.07
C ALA A 85 3.91 4.84 -8.38
N HIS A 86 3.88 3.71 -7.65
CA HIS A 86 2.72 3.29 -6.85
C HIS A 86 2.42 4.30 -5.73
N GLU A 87 3.44 4.75 -5.00
CA GLU A 87 3.27 5.77 -3.96
C GLU A 87 2.84 7.13 -4.51
N CYS A 88 3.34 7.52 -5.68
CA CYS A 88 2.83 8.68 -6.40
C CYS A 88 1.35 8.53 -6.77
N GLY A 89 0.91 7.29 -7.08
CA GLY A 89 -0.49 6.97 -7.28
C GLY A 89 -1.36 7.32 -6.08
N HIS A 90 -0.90 7.04 -4.85
CA HIS A 90 -1.59 7.45 -3.63
C HIS A 90 -1.61 8.97 -3.44
N ALA A 91 -0.52 9.67 -3.76
CA ALA A 91 -0.50 11.13 -3.74
C ALA A 91 -1.52 11.75 -4.71
N ILE A 92 -1.64 11.21 -5.92
CA ILE A 92 -2.63 11.65 -6.92
C ILE A 92 -4.06 11.30 -6.47
N GLN A 93 -4.29 10.13 -5.88
CA GLN A 93 -5.60 9.77 -5.31
C GLN A 93 -6.00 10.73 -4.19
N HIS A 94 -5.05 11.12 -3.35
CA HIS A 94 -5.28 12.09 -2.29
C HIS A 94 -5.64 13.47 -2.85
N GLN A 95 -4.90 13.95 -3.85
CA GLN A 95 -5.17 15.23 -4.54
C GLN A 95 -6.55 15.25 -5.21
N THR A 96 -6.96 14.13 -5.80
CA THR A 96 -8.23 14.01 -6.55
C THR A 96 -9.42 13.63 -5.67
N HIS A 97 -9.25 13.56 -4.35
CA HIS A 97 -10.28 13.10 -3.40
C HIS A 97 -10.92 11.78 -3.82
N TYR A 98 -10.11 10.82 -4.25
CA TYR A 98 -10.59 9.53 -4.77
C TYR A 98 -11.51 8.84 -3.74
N ALA A 99 -12.79 8.67 -4.09
CA ALA A 99 -13.81 8.28 -3.13
C ALA A 99 -13.50 6.98 -2.34
N PRO A 100 -12.97 5.91 -2.95
CA PRO A 100 -12.56 4.72 -2.21
C PRO A 100 -11.45 4.99 -1.16
N LEU A 101 -10.52 5.91 -1.43
CA LEU A 101 -9.50 6.31 -0.47
C LEU A 101 -10.13 7.05 0.72
N VAL A 102 -11.06 7.97 0.46
CA VAL A 102 -11.79 8.69 1.52
C VAL A 102 -12.59 7.72 2.39
N LEU A 103 -13.29 6.77 1.78
CA LEU A 103 -14.05 5.75 2.49
C LEU A 103 -13.15 4.90 3.39
N ARG A 104 -12.04 4.37 2.86
CA ARG A 104 -11.02 3.62 3.61
C ARG A 104 -10.59 4.38 4.86
N THR A 105 -10.20 5.65 4.70
CA THR A 105 -9.67 6.45 5.80
C THR A 105 -10.72 6.71 6.88
N ARG A 106 -11.99 6.93 6.51
CA ARG A 106 -13.08 7.19 7.47
C ARG A 106 -13.44 5.98 8.32
N ILE A 107 -13.45 4.78 7.74
CA ILE A 107 -13.87 3.55 8.45
C ILE A 107 -12.72 2.86 9.18
N ALA A 108 -11.46 3.17 8.83
CA ALA A 108 -10.27 2.54 9.41
C ALA A 108 -10.24 2.54 10.96
N PRO A 109 -10.55 3.63 11.69
CA PRO A 109 -10.49 3.63 13.15
C PRO A 109 -11.46 2.61 13.79
N ALA A 110 -12.71 2.57 13.30
CA ALA A 110 -13.73 1.66 13.80
C ALA A 110 -13.36 0.20 13.54
N VAL A 111 -12.84 -0.09 12.34
CA VAL A 111 -12.38 -1.43 11.98
C VAL A 111 -11.17 -1.86 12.79
N ASN A 112 -10.20 -0.98 13.04
CA ASN A 112 -9.01 -1.30 13.83
C ASN A 112 -9.37 -1.68 15.28
N ILE A 113 -10.29 -0.94 15.90
CA ILE A 113 -10.80 -1.25 17.23
C ILE A 113 -11.53 -2.60 17.22
N GLY A 114 -12.46 -2.79 16.28
CA GLY A 114 -13.20 -4.04 16.14
C GLY A 114 -12.30 -5.26 15.90
N SER A 115 -11.34 -5.15 14.99
CA SER A 115 -10.40 -6.22 14.66
C SER A 115 -9.45 -6.54 15.82
N SER A 116 -9.06 -5.55 16.62
CA SER A 116 -8.22 -5.78 17.80
C SER A 116 -9.00 -6.54 18.89
N LEU A 117 -10.28 -6.21 19.06
CA LEU A 117 -11.17 -6.88 20.01
C LEU A 117 -11.64 -8.25 19.52
N SER A 118 -11.66 -8.51 18.21
CA SER A 118 -12.26 -9.71 17.64
C SER A 118 -11.64 -10.99 18.19
N ILE A 119 -10.30 -11.04 18.27
CA ILE A 119 -9.58 -12.21 18.76
C ILE A 119 -9.84 -12.42 20.26
N TRP A 120 -9.84 -11.35 21.05
CA TRP A 120 -10.10 -11.45 22.49
C TRP A 120 -11.52 -11.90 22.78
N LEU A 121 -12.52 -11.32 22.11
CA LEU A 121 -13.92 -11.71 22.24
C LEU A 121 -14.16 -13.16 21.83
N PHE A 122 -13.50 -13.58 20.74
CA PHE A 122 -13.57 -14.96 20.28
C PHE A 122 -12.98 -15.93 21.32
N MET A 123 -11.77 -15.66 21.80
CA MET A 123 -11.10 -16.52 22.79
C MET A 123 -11.86 -16.56 24.12
N ILE A 124 -12.32 -15.41 24.63
CA ILE A 124 -13.15 -15.33 25.85
C ILE A 124 -14.43 -16.16 25.69
N GLY A 125 -15.08 -16.08 24.53
CA GLY A 125 -16.28 -16.86 24.25
C GLY A 125 -16.03 -18.37 24.29
N ILE A 126 -14.88 -18.83 23.78
CA ILE A 126 -14.49 -20.24 23.87
C ILE A 126 -14.19 -20.64 25.32
N PHE A 127 -13.36 -19.87 26.02
CA PHE A 127 -12.94 -20.22 27.38
C PHE A 127 -14.07 -20.17 28.42
N LEU A 128 -15.00 -19.22 28.29
CA LEU A 128 -16.17 -19.12 29.16
C LEU A 128 -17.34 -20.03 28.71
N GLY A 129 -17.18 -20.77 27.62
CA GLY A 129 -18.26 -21.58 27.02
C GLY A 129 -19.47 -20.74 26.60
N ASN A 130 -19.28 -19.44 26.35
CA ASN A 130 -20.35 -18.51 26.00
C ASN A 130 -20.35 -18.26 24.48
N PRO A 131 -21.30 -18.85 23.73
CA PRO A 131 -21.34 -18.76 22.27
C PRO A 131 -21.65 -17.34 21.77
N LEU A 132 -22.23 -16.46 22.60
CA LEU A 132 -22.51 -15.08 22.21
C LEU A 132 -21.21 -14.30 21.98
N PHE A 133 -20.25 -14.37 22.90
CA PHE A 133 -18.96 -13.69 22.77
C PHE A 133 -18.16 -14.22 21.58
N ALA A 134 -18.20 -15.54 21.35
CA ALA A 134 -17.57 -16.15 20.18
C ALA A 134 -18.16 -15.63 18.86
N LYS A 135 -19.50 -15.55 18.76
CA LYS A 135 -20.20 -15.00 17.58
C LYS A 135 -19.88 -13.53 17.35
N VAL A 136 -19.86 -12.71 18.41
CA VAL A 136 -19.51 -11.29 18.31
C VAL A 136 -18.06 -11.13 17.82
N GLY A 137 -17.13 -11.94 18.32
CA GLY A 137 -15.75 -11.98 17.83
C GLY A 137 -15.66 -12.30 16.33
N ILE A 138 -16.42 -13.30 15.87
CA ILE A 138 -16.49 -13.66 14.44
C ILE A 138 -17.06 -12.51 13.60
N ILE A 139 -18.09 -11.82 14.06
CA ILE A 139 -18.68 -10.67 13.35
C ILE A 139 -17.65 -9.55 13.19
N PHE A 140 -16.91 -9.20 14.24
CA PHE A 140 -15.85 -8.20 14.16
C PHE A 140 -14.73 -8.62 13.20
N PHE A 141 -14.32 -9.89 13.23
CA PHE A 141 -13.35 -10.42 12.26
C PHE A 141 -13.87 -10.35 10.82
N GLY A 142 -15.13 -10.73 10.59
CA GLY A 142 -15.78 -10.60 9.28
C GLY A 142 -15.81 -9.16 8.78
N GLY A 143 -16.09 -8.19 9.66
CA GLY A 143 -16.00 -6.76 9.36
C GLY A 143 -14.59 -6.33 8.91
N ALA A 144 -13.54 -6.84 9.56
CA ALA A 144 -12.15 -6.58 9.15
C ALA A 144 -11.82 -7.16 7.77
N VAL A 145 -12.34 -8.35 7.44
CA VAL A 145 -12.19 -8.96 6.11
C VAL A 145 -12.92 -8.14 5.04
N ILE A 146 -14.16 -7.70 5.32
CA ILE A 146 -14.92 -6.84 4.42
C ILE A 146 -14.19 -5.52 4.19
N TYR A 147 -13.64 -4.92 5.25
CA TYR A 147 -12.82 -3.72 5.13
C TYR A 147 -11.67 -3.92 4.15
N GLN A 148 -10.93 -5.03 4.25
CA GLN A 148 -9.86 -5.33 3.29
C GLN A 148 -10.38 -5.39 1.84
N LEU A 149 -11.56 -5.96 1.59
CA LEU A 149 -12.15 -5.97 0.25
C LEU A 149 -12.51 -4.57 -0.26
N ILE A 150 -12.96 -3.69 0.64
CA ILE A 150 -13.31 -2.30 0.31
C ILE A 150 -12.05 -1.45 0.02
N THR A 151 -10.90 -1.77 0.64
CA THR A 151 -9.65 -1.02 0.43
C THR A 151 -8.88 -1.47 -0.82
N LEU A 152 -9.04 -2.72 -1.27
CA LEU A 152 -8.35 -3.26 -2.45
C LEU A 152 -8.47 -2.40 -3.73
N PRO A 153 -9.64 -1.82 -4.08
CA PRO A 153 -9.77 -0.93 -5.24
C PRO A 153 -8.82 0.29 -5.22
N VAL A 154 -8.43 0.76 -4.03
CA VAL A 154 -7.47 1.87 -3.87
C VAL A 154 -6.09 1.44 -4.36
N GLU A 155 -5.63 0.27 -3.91
CA GLU A 155 -4.32 -0.28 -4.28
C GLU A 155 -4.25 -0.61 -5.77
N PHE A 156 -5.28 -1.26 -6.33
CA PHE A 156 -5.32 -1.58 -7.76
C PHE A 156 -5.32 -0.33 -8.65
N ASN A 157 -6.02 0.73 -8.23
CA ASN A 157 -6.03 1.98 -8.97
C ASN A 157 -4.66 2.67 -8.92
N ALA A 158 -3.97 2.67 -7.78
CA ALA A 158 -2.62 3.21 -7.66
C ALA A 158 -1.64 2.44 -8.56
N SER A 159 -1.67 1.11 -8.53
CA SER A 159 -0.81 0.27 -9.38
C SER A 159 -1.08 0.44 -10.87
N THR A 160 -2.35 0.59 -11.27
CA THR A 160 -2.73 0.80 -12.68
C THR A 160 -2.24 2.16 -13.18
N ARG A 161 -2.37 3.23 -12.37
CA ARG A 161 -1.81 4.54 -12.69
C ARG A 161 -0.29 4.47 -12.80
N ALA A 162 0.38 3.82 -11.85
CA ALA A 162 1.83 3.63 -11.87
C ALA A 162 2.28 2.99 -13.19
N LEU A 163 1.66 1.87 -13.59
CA LEU A 163 1.97 1.18 -14.84
C LEU A 163 1.75 2.05 -16.08
N ASN A 164 0.63 2.78 -16.14
CA ASN A 164 0.35 3.65 -17.28
C ASN A 164 1.39 4.77 -17.39
N ILE A 165 1.73 5.41 -16.28
CA ILE A 165 2.71 6.51 -16.27
C ILE A 165 4.11 6.01 -16.64
N LEU A 166 4.54 4.87 -16.11
CA LEU A 166 5.84 4.27 -16.43
C LEU A 166 5.97 3.90 -17.91
N LYS A 167 4.89 3.39 -18.53
CA LYS A 167 4.84 3.07 -19.96
C LYS A 167 4.87 4.33 -20.84
N THR A 168 4.09 5.34 -20.48
CA THR A 168 4.01 6.58 -21.28
C THR A 168 5.29 7.40 -21.23
N ARG A 169 6.02 7.38 -20.10
CA ARG A 169 7.25 8.16 -19.91
C ARG A 169 8.54 7.39 -20.24
N THR A 170 8.43 6.18 -20.81
CA THR A 170 9.57 5.34 -21.25
C THR A 170 10.63 5.14 -20.16
N PHE A 171 10.19 4.99 -18.90
CA PHE A 171 11.11 4.73 -17.79
C PHE A 171 11.59 3.28 -17.76
N LEU A 172 10.75 2.35 -18.23
CA LEU A 172 11.01 0.92 -18.35
C LEU A 172 11.55 0.58 -19.74
#